data_AF-A0A9W7EYS9-F1
#
_entry.id   AF-A0A9W7EYS9-F1
#
_cell.length_a   1.000
_cell.length_b   1.000
_cell.length_c   1.000
_cell.angle_alpha   90.00
_cell.angle_beta   90.00
_cell.angle_gamma   90.00
#
_symmetry.space_group_name_H-M   'P 1'
#
loop_
_entity.id
_entity.type
_entity.pdbx_description
1 polymer ?
#
loop_
_entity_poly.entity_id
_entity_poly.type
_entity_poly.pdbx_seq_one_letter_code
_entity_poly.pdbx_strand_id
1 'polypeptide(L)'
;MRLGKVSKGAAPTLGGAGGDATAKYGVVKDTDLARQKYLEAKRILKSKMEQEQRNSRANSLKIQTIYRKIMRINKVDGLRKEIEILSQNHERDVDRKDAIIQMLDRDLEEAEDQFGMALRAHLQNMDKLIDLQDSRLLGLEQEFESELVALESEFNNERKQIVTQHSREVGELNDIMNAIDVEESEREAEARQEHEQLREEIRNKNLEEINVLRITLDTQIEDLEQMFETAHWQYLQNTDQRTTEFKSLTRKDQELSKEIEQKIRKIDRLQSSLQHWRMKISQNVKECAQRNSNLQEEKNGIQAHFQNLKSRMNKFRSTQKSRLSELTKNANGSKNLLKDKCDLAERILKLSELGRKMETEQEKVTPFYVSSVEGEIEKQAEAMMQKAKEEGEPSKAGGDDVEVTPLHSSAWSETGKPVGKWNHLDQFWKKYNKVLLDALAIEKEEEKLKKENADLQEILKQYFDGISVNDEVLQKANPLFVTNFKVNLNKPMAVRREETKNMTFVEANAVVNQQKMGTMLNR
;
A
#
# COMPACT_ATOMS: atom_id res chain seq x y z
N MET A 1 -25.88 50.52 79.42
CA MET A 1 -27.13 50.02 80.04
C MET A 1 -26.79 48.91 81.04
N ARG A 2 -27.76 48.51 81.90
CA ARG A 2 -27.94 47.28 82.73
C ARG A 2 -26.80 46.21 82.83
N LEU A 3 -26.56 45.50 83.95
CA LEU A 3 -27.05 45.51 85.35
C LEU A 3 -26.21 44.55 86.25
N GLY A 4 -26.35 44.61 87.60
CA GLY A 4 -25.80 43.63 88.59
C GLY A 4 -24.38 43.93 89.12
N LYS A 5 -24.01 43.94 90.42
CA LYS A 5 -24.65 43.59 91.74
C LYS A 5 -25.01 42.10 91.94
N VAL A 6 -24.81 41.44 93.10
CA VAL A 6 -24.26 41.83 94.45
C VAL A 6 -22.96 41.02 94.77
N SER A 7 -22.44 40.60 95.95
CA SER A 7 -22.72 40.53 97.42
C SER A 7 -21.36 40.70 98.18
N LYS A 8 -21.20 41.22 99.42
CA LYS A 8 -21.66 40.96 100.82
C LYS A 8 -20.90 39.88 101.64
N GLY A 9 -20.39 40.28 102.82
CA GLY A 9 -20.08 39.45 104.01
C GLY A 9 -18.59 39.36 104.42
N ALA A 10 -18.18 39.36 105.71
CA ALA A 10 -18.88 39.71 106.97
C ALA A 10 -17.88 39.99 108.14
N ALA A 11 -18.39 40.56 109.25
CA ALA A 11 -17.79 40.74 110.60
C ALA A 11 -18.97 40.57 111.63
N PRO A 12 -18.86 40.68 112.99
CA PRO A 12 -17.76 40.96 113.94
C PRO A 12 -17.17 39.65 114.56
N THR A 13 -16.87 39.32 115.85
CA THR A 13 -17.08 39.77 117.27
C THR A 13 -15.83 39.40 118.12
N LEU A 14 -15.36 40.12 119.17
CA LEU A 14 -15.90 40.62 120.47
C LEU A 14 -15.87 39.62 121.66
N GLY A 15 -15.28 40.06 122.79
CA GLY A 15 -15.15 39.36 124.09
C GLY A 15 -13.69 39.19 124.55
N GLY A 16 -13.29 39.32 125.83
CA GLY A 16 -14.01 39.79 127.03
C GLY A 16 -13.29 39.39 128.35
N ALA A 17 -13.24 40.28 129.35
CA ALA A 17 -12.56 40.16 130.67
C ALA A 17 -10.99 40.13 130.64
N GLY A 18 -10.27 40.50 131.72
CA GLY A 18 -10.68 41.18 132.98
C GLY A 18 -9.62 41.11 134.09
N GLY A 19 -9.28 42.25 134.73
CA GLY A 19 -8.26 42.36 135.79
C GLY A 19 -6.81 42.49 135.28
N ASP A 20 -5.87 43.16 135.95
CA ASP A 20 -5.97 44.04 137.14
C ASP A 20 -4.90 45.17 137.11
N ALA A 21 -4.87 46.07 138.09
CA ALA A 21 -3.98 47.26 138.15
C ALA A 21 -2.51 46.93 138.52
N THR A 22 -1.48 47.79 138.39
CA THR A 22 -1.31 49.24 138.14
C THR A 22 -0.18 49.47 137.10
N ALA A 23 0.22 50.65 136.59
CA ALA A 23 0.00 52.06 136.94
C ALA A 23 -0.06 52.95 135.68
N LYS A 24 -0.33 54.27 135.83
CA LYS A 24 -0.58 55.20 134.70
C LYS A 24 0.28 56.49 134.78
N TYR A 25 0.22 57.24 133.66
CA TYR A 25 0.68 58.63 133.44
C TYR A 25 2.16 58.83 133.08
N GLY A 26 2.42 58.74 131.77
CA GLY A 26 3.66 59.21 131.11
C GLY A 26 3.56 59.11 129.58
N VAL A 27 3.10 57.98 129.06
CA VAL A 27 3.25 57.55 127.64
C VAL A 27 2.37 58.29 126.61
N VAL A 28 1.34 59.04 127.02
CA VAL A 28 0.23 59.45 126.12
C VAL A 28 0.61 60.54 125.10
N LYS A 29 1.59 61.41 125.37
CA LYS A 29 1.95 62.50 124.45
C LYS A 29 2.76 62.05 123.23
N ASP A 30 3.65 61.08 123.39
CA ASP A 30 4.48 60.59 122.29
C ASP A 30 3.68 59.75 121.29
N THR A 31 2.66 59.03 121.77
CA THR A 31 1.79 58.21 120.91
C THR A 31 1.00 59.02 119.89
N ASP A 32 0.52 60.22 120.22
CA ASP A 32 -0.23 61.06 119.28
C ASP A 32 0.69 61.79 118.28
N LEU A 33 1.88 62.22 118.71
CA LEU A 33 2.88 62.80 117.80
C LEU A 33 3.36 61.76 116.76
N ALA A 34 3.56 60.51 117.18
CA ALA A 34 3.85 59.40 116.29
C ALA A 34 2.68 59.12 115.32
N ARG A 35 1.43 59.23 115.78
CA ARG A 35 0.23 59.01 114.97
C ARG A 35 0.03 60.08 113.90
N GLN A 36 0.33 61.35 114.18
CA GLN A 36 0.34 62.41 113.16
C GLN A 36 1.40 62.13 112.08
N LYS A 37 2.65 61.85 112.48
CA LYS A 37 3.75 61.51 111.55
C LYS A 37 3.41 60.28 110.69
N TYR A 38 2.76 59.27 111.25
CA TYR A 38 2.26 58.10 110.50
C TYR A 38 1.18 58.48 109.47
N LEU A 39 0.24 59.35 109.81
CA LEU A 39 -0.81 59.80 108.88
C LEU A 39 -0.25 60.66 107.74
N GLU A 40 0.75 61.49 108.01
CA GLU A 40 1.47 62.25 106.98
C GLU A 40 2.30 61.33 106.08
N ALA A 41 3.07 60.40 106.65
CA ALA A 41 3.79 59.38 105.89
C ALA A 41 2.83 58.56 105.01
N LYS A 42 1.64 58.22 105.51
CA LYS A 42 0.59 57.50 104.75
C LYS A 42 -0.03 58.35 103.63
N ARG A 43 -0.20 59.66 103.83
CA ARG A 43 -0.60 60.60 102.75
C ARG A 43 0.48 60.71 101.68
N ILE A 44 1.75 60.85 102.08
CA ILE A 44 2.90 60.91 101.16
C ILE A 44 3.01 59.59 100.38
N LEU A 45 2.87 58.44 101.03
CA LEU A 45 2.90 57.12 100.39
C LEU A 45 1.73 56.95 99.41
N LYS A 46 0.51 57.37 99.76
CA LYS A 46 -0.63 57.35 98.83
C LYS A 46 -0.43 58.29 97.64
N SER A 47 0.12 59.49 97.87
CA SER A 47 0.45 60.44 96.79
C SER A 47 1.51 59.85 95.85
N LYS A 48 2.56 59.20 96.40
CA LYS A 48 3.57 58.48 95.62
C LYS A 48 2.96 57.33 94.83
N MET A 49 2.08 56.53 95.43
CA MET A 49 1.38 55.42 94.75
C MET A 49 0.45 55.94 93.63
N GLU A 50 -0.27 57.04 93.83
CA GLU A 50 -1.10 57.64 92.77
C GLU A 50 -0.24 58.24 91.65
N GLN A 51 0.90 58.84 91.98
CA GLN A 51 1.88 59.33 91.02
C GLN A 51 2.53 58.17 90.24
N GLU A 52 2.86 57.06 90.91
CA GLU A 52 3.37 55.83 90.32
C GLU A 52 2.34 55.16 89.41
N GLN A 53 1.06 55.10 89.80
CA GLN A 53 -0.01 54.60 88.92
C GLN A 53 -0.22 55.50 87.69
N ARG A 54 -0.16 56.84 87.85
CA ARG A 54 -0.21 57.77 86.71
C ARG A 54 1.00 57.61 85.80
N ASN A 55 2.21 57.48 86.36
CA ASN A 55 3.44 57.22 85.63
C ASN A 55 3.41 55.86 84.92
N SER A 56 2.88 54.81 85.56
CA SER A 56 2.73 53.46 84.99
C SER A 56 1.75 53.46 83.81
N ARG A 57 0.59 54.14 83.93
CA ARG A 57 -0.35 54.33 82.80
C ARG A 57 0.27 55.14 81.67
N ALA A 58 0.97 56.24 81.98
CA ALA A 58 1.66 57.05 80.99
C ALA A 58 2.81 56.29 80.30
N ASN A 59 3.55 55.46 81.05
CA ASN A 59 4.60 54.61 80.52
C ASN A 59 4.02 53.49 79.65
N SER A 60 2.93 52.84 80.07
CA SER A 60 2.23 51.84 79.25
C SER A 60 1.72 52.44 77.93
N LEU A 61 1.20 53.66 77.93
CA LEU A 61 0.80 54.35 76.69
C LEU A 61 2.00 54.73 75.81
N LYS A 62 3.13 55.18 76.40
CA LYS A 62 4.39 55.41 75.66
C LYS A 62 4.91 54.11 75.04
N ILE A 63 4.95 53.03 75.82
CA ILE A 63 5.36 51.67 75.42
C ILE A 63 4.45 51.16 74.28
N GLN A 64 3.12 51.26 74.41
CA GLN A 64 2.20 50.91 73.31
C GLN A 64 2.43 51.77 72.06
N THR A 65 2.72 53.07 72.21
CA THR A 65 2.98 53.96 71.06
C THR A 65 4.29 53.58 70.36
N ILE A 66 5.33 53.22 71.12
CA ILE A 66 6.62 52.73 70.62
C ILE A 66 6.43 51.37 69.92
N TYR A 67 5.76 50.40 70.54
CA TYR A 67 5.45 49.11 69.91
C TYR A 67 4.58 49.27 68.66
N ARG A 68 3.59 50.19 68.63
CA ARG A 68 2.82 50.52 67.41
C ARG A 68 3.65 51.22 66.33
N LYS A 69 4.80 51.81 66.66
CA LYS A 69 5.78 52.29 65.65
C LYS A 69 6.62 51.11 65.14
N ILE A 70 7.19 50.31 66.04
CA ILE A 70 8.01 49.14 65.71
C ILE A 70 7.22 48.12 64.88
N MET A 71 6.02 47.72 65.30
CA MET A 71 5.19 46.76 64.57
C MET A 71 4.76 47.26 63.18
N ARG A 72 4.56 48.57 63.00
CA ARG A 72 4.28 49.15 61.67
C ARG A 72 5.51 49.13 60.77
N ILE A 73 6.69 49.45 61.30
CA ILE A 73 7.95 49.31 60.56
C ILE A 73 8.16 47.85 60.17
N ASN A 74 8.12 46.93 61.14
CA ASN A 74 8.31 45.49 60.90
C ASN A 74 7.32 44.90 59.88
N LYS A 75 6.03 45.29 59.88
CA LYS A 75 5.08 44.79 58.86
C LYS A 75 5.20 45.53 57.52
N VAL A 76 5.64 46.79 57.48
CA VAL A 76 6.00 47.46 56.20
C VAL A 76 7.23 46.79 55.58
N ASP A 77 8.24 46.47 56.37
CA ASP A 77 9.45 45.78 55.90
C ASP A 77 9.17 44.32 55.54
N GLY A 78 8.25 43.65 56.26
CA GLY A 78 7.70 42.35 55.89
C GLY A 78 6.96 42.40 54.55
N LEU A 79 6.02 43.33 54.38
CA LEU A 79 5.29 43.53 53.12
C LEU A 79 6.22 43.87 51.95
N ARG A 80 7.29 44.65 52.18
CA ARG A 80 8.30 44.93 51.15
C ARG A 80 9.01 43.65 50.69
N LYS A 81 9.41 42.77 51.62
CA LYS A 81 10.00 41.46 51.30
C LYS A 81 9.01 40.50 50.65
N GLU A 82 7.75 40.51 51.09
CA GLU A 82 6.65 39.76 50.46
C GLU A 82 6.45 40.19 48.99
N ILE A 83 6.50 41.50 48.70
CA ILE A 83 6.44 42.07 47.34
C ILE A 83 7.70 41.75 46.53
N GLU A 84 8.89 41.84 47.13
CA GLU A 84 10.17 41.53 46.48
C GLU A 84 10.25 40.05 46.05
N ILE A 85 9.85 39.13 46.92
CA ILE A 85 9.76 37.69 46.62
C ILE A 85 8.71 37.42 45.53
N LEU A 86 7.55 38.11 45.58
CA LEU A 86 6.53 37.98 44.55
C LEU A 86 7.02 38.50 43.19
N SER A 87 7.78 39.59 43.18
CA SER A 87 8.40 40.14 41.97
C SER A 87 9.41 39.16 41.36
N GLN A 88 10.33 38.62 42.16
CA GLN A 88 11.33 37.63 41.71
C GLN A 88 10.69 36.33 41.21
N ASN A 89 9.57 35.90 41.82
CA ASN A 89 8.83 34.74 41.33
C ASN A 89 8.10 35.06 40.01
N HIS A 90 7.52 36.26 39.87
CA HIS A 90 6.88 36.68 38.63
C HIS A 90 7.87 36.80 37.48
N GLU A 91 9.05 37.39 37.73
CA GLU A 91 10.16 37.51 36.78
C GLU A 91 10.60 36.14 36.26
N ARG A 92 10.84 35.16 37.16
CA ARG A 92 11.13 33.77 36.78
C ARG A 92 10.01 33.09 35.98
N ASP A 93 8.75 33.41 36.26
CA ASP A 93 7.59 32.89 35.53
C ASP A 93 7.34 33.61 34.19
N VAL A 94 7.97 34.77 33.97
CA VAL A 94 8.12 35.41 32.65
C VAL A 94 9.27 34.74 31.90
N ASP A 95 10.47 34.64 32.49
CA ASP A 95 11.64 33.96 31.88
C ASP A 95 11.28 32.56 31.34
N ARG A 96 10.53 31.79 32.13
CA ARG A 96 10.03 30.45 31.74
C ARG A 96 9.09 30.49 30.54
N LYS A 97 8.20 31.49 30.45
CA LYS A 97 7.25 31.63 29.35
C LYS A 97 7.93 32.13 28.09
N ASP A 98 8.84 33.08 28.23
CA ASP A 98 9.61 33.61 27.10
C ASP A 98 10.56 32.53 26.54
N ALA A 99 11.10 31.65 27.39
CA ALA A 99 11.83 30.46 26.94
C ALA A 99 10.92 29.43 26.24
N ILE A 100 9.67 29.23 26.69
CA ILE A 100 8.69 28.37 26.00
C ILE A 100 8.28 28.97 24.65
N ILE A 101 8.06 30.28 24.58
CA ILE A 101 7.75 30.99 23.33
C ILE A 101 8.92 30.83 22.35
N GLN A 102 10.17 31.06 22.77
CA GLN A 102 11.36 30.85 21.93
C GLN A 102 11.58 29.41 21.46
N MET A 103 11.01 28.41 22.15
CA MET A 103 10.99 27.02 21.65
C MET A 103 9.87 26.84 20.63
N LEU A 104 8.65 27.29 20.93
CA LEU A 104 7.50 27.19 20.02
C LEU A 104 7.72 27.96 18.70
N ASP A 105 8.39 29.11 18.74
CA ASP A 105 8.76 29.87 17.54
C ASP A 105 9.71 29.06 16.64
N ARG A 106 10.66 28.29 17.22
CA ARG A 106 11.55 27.38 16.47
C ARG A 106 10.82 26.13 16.00
N ASP A 107 9.95 25.55 16.82
CA ASP A 107 9.12 24.41 16.42
C ASP A 107 8.23 24.79 15.22
N LEU A 108 7.80 26.05 15.12
CA LEU A 108 7.10 26.61 13.97
C LEU A 108 8.03 26.82 12.76
N GLU A 109 9.21 27.42 12.93
CA GLU A 109 10.21 27.57 11.85
C GLU A 109 10.61 26.20 11.26
N GLU A 110 10.91 25.21 12.11
CA GLU A 110 11.23 23.84 11.69
C GLU A 110 10.05 23.15 10.99
N ALA A 111 8.81 23.38 11.44
CA ALA A 111 7.62 22.87 10.79
C ALA A 111 7.40 23.51 9.41
N GLU A 112 7.55 24.83 9.27
CA GLU A 112 7.43 25.53 7.99
C GLU A 112 8.49 25.07 6.99
N ASP A 113 9.74 24.86 7.42
CA ASP A 113 10.79 24.33 6.55
C ASP A 113 10.53 22.87 6.15
N GLN A 114 10.03 22.03 7.07
CA GLN A 114 9.59 20.65 6.76
C GLN A 114 8.43 20.64 5.74
N PHE A 115 7.41 21.50 5.90
CA PHE A 115 6.34 21.66 4.91
C PHE A 115 6.88 22.16 3.57
N GLY A 116 7.81 23.12 3.57
CA GLY A 116 8.48 23.61 2.37
C GLY A 116 9.31 22.53 1.65
N MET A 117 10.01 21.67 2.39
CA MET A 117 10.73 20.52 1.85
C MET A 117 9.77 19.48 1.26
N ALA A 118 8.71 19.13 1.98
CA ALA A 118 7.70 18.19 1.53
C ALA A 118 6.97 18.68 0.27
N LEU A 119 6.63 19.97 0.19
CA LEU A 119 6.01 20.59 -0.98
C LEU A 119 6.94 20.56 -2.20
N ARG A 120 8.22 20.94 -2.03
CA ARG A 120 9.23 20.87 -3.11
C ARG A 120 9.41 19.43 -3.62
N ALA A 121 9.47 18.45 -2.72
CA ALA A 121 9.55 17.03 -3.09
C ALA A 121 8.29 16.52 -3.79
N HIS A 122 7.10 16.95 -3.36
CA HIS A 122 5.83 16.64 -4.02
C HIS A 122 5.79 17.21 -5.45
N LEU A 123 6.15 18.49 -5.63
CA LEU A 123 6.21 19.13 -6.94
C LEU A 123 7.19 18.40 -7.87
N GLN A 124 8.42 18.13 -7.43
CA GLN A 124 9.39 17.34 -8.21
C GLN A 124 8.89 15.92 -8.57
N ASN A 125 7.98 15.34 -7.80
CA ASN A 125 7.39 14.04 -8.12
C ASN A 125 6.18 14.16 -9.05
N MET A 126 5.48 15.29 -9.05
CA MET A 126 4.50 15.64 -10.08
C MET A 126 5.17 15.93 -11.42
N ASP A 127 6.29 16.66 -11.43
CA ASP A 127 7.06 16.96 -12.64
C ASP A 127 7.53 15.66 -13.32
N LYS A 128 8.16 14.74 -12.57
CA LYS A 128 8.54 13.40 -13.06
C LYS A 128 7.34 12.56 -13.55
N LEU A 129 6.15 12.77 -12.99
CA LEU A 129 4.94 12.07 -13.42
C LEU A 129 4.41 12.64 -14.74
N ILE A 130 4.55 13.96 -14.94
CA ILE A 130 4.26 14.64 -16.21
C ILE A 130 5.26 14.16 -17.27
N ASP A 131 6.57 14.21 -17.02
CA ASP A 131 7.62 13.67 -17.92
C ASP A 131 7.31 12.22 -18.36
N LEU A 132 6.81 11.39 -17.44
CA LEU A 132 6.44 9.99 -17.70
C LEU A 132 5.13 9.84 -18.49
N GLN A 133 4.16 10.74 -18.36
CA GLN A 133 3.00 10.74 -19.27
C GLN A 133 3.36 11.32 -20.64
N ASP A 134 4.15 12.39 -20.71
CA ASP A 134 4.52 13.05 -21.96
C ASP A 134 5.38 12.13 -22.83
N SER A 135 6.38 11.45 -22.25
CA SER A 135 7.17 10.44 -22.97
C SER A 135 6.35 9.22 -23.41
N ARG A 136 5.33 8.83 -22.64
CA ARG A 136 4.37 7.78 -23.01
C ARG A 136 3.41 8.23 -24.11
N LEU A 137 2.97 9.49 -24.08
CA LEU A 137 2.05 10.08 -25.06
C LEU A 137 2.78 10.25 -26.39
N LEU A 138 4.00 10.78 -26.38
CA LEU A 138 4.89 10.84 -27.54
C LEU A 138 5.16 9.45 -28.14
N GLY A 139 5.35 8.43 -27.30
CA GLY A 139 5.47 7.04 -27.75
C GLY A 139 4.22 6.54 -28.47
N LEU A 140 3.03 6.80 -27.90
CA LEU A 140 1.75 6.46 -28.53
C LEU A 140 1.48 7.24 -29.82
N GLU A 141 1.89 8.50 -29.91
CA GLU A 141 1.81 9.31 -31.13
C GLU A 141 2.73 8.76 -32.22
N GLN A 142 3.98 8.40 -31.89
CA GLN A 142 4.92 7.77 -32.83
C GLN A 142 4.45 6.38 -33.30
N GLU A 143 3.86 5.58 -32.40
CA GLU A 143 3.20 4.33 -32.77
C GLU A 143 2.05 4.60 -33.76
N PHE A 144 1.15 5.54 -33.45
CA PHE A 144 0.02 5.91 -34.32
C PHE A 144 0.45 6.44 -35.70
N GLU A 145 1.44 7.34 -35.76
CA GLU A 145 1.98 7.85 -37.03
C GLU A 145 2.63 6.72 -37.84
N SER A 146 3.35 5.80 -37.18
CA SER A 146 3.97 4.66 -37.87
C SER A 146 2.93 3.67 -38.43
N GLU A 147 1.86 3.38 -37.69
CA GLU A 147 0.74 2.55 -38.17
C GLU A 147 -0.03 3.25 -39.31
N LEU A 148 -0.26 4.56 -39.22
CA LEU A 148 -0.95 5.33 -40.25
C LEU A 148 -0.14 5.40 -41.55
N VAL A 149 1.17 5.63 -41.48
CA VAL A 149 2.07 5.62 -42.65
C VAL A 149 2.22 4.22 -43.25
N ALA A 150 2.25 3.17 -42.42
CA ALA A 150 2.25 1.79 -42.89
C ALA A 150 0.95 1.47 -43.64
N LEU A 151 -0.21 1.81 -43.06
CA LEU A 151 -1.52 1.59 -43.65
C LEU A 151 -1.74 2.40 -44.93
N GLU A 152 -1.29 3.66 -44.97
CA GLU A 152 -1.31 4.47 -46.20
C GLU A 152 -0.41 3.85 -47.28
N SER A 153 0.76 3.33 -46.92
CA SER A 153 1.65 2.63 -47.85
C SER A 153 1.01 1.36 -48.40
N GLU A 154 0.38 0.54 -47.56
CA GLU A 154 -0.35 -0.67 -47.97
C GLU A 154 -1.50 -0.33 -48.94
N PHE A 155 -2.40 0.60 -48.58
CA PHE A 155 -3.48 1.03 -49.48
C PHE A 155 -2.96 1.66 -50.78
N ASN A 156 -1.86 2.43 -50.74
CA ASN A 156 -1.27 2.96 -51.97
C ASN A 156 -0.65 1.87 -52.85
N ASN A 157 -0.12 0.79 -52.27
CA ASN A 157 0.45 -0.33 -53.02
C ASN A 157 -0.65 -1.26 -53.58
N GLU A 158 -1.70 -1.54 -52.81
CA GLU A 158 -2.91 -2.22 -53.29
C GLU A 158 -3.55 -1.43 -54.44
N ARG A 159 -3.76 -0.11 -54.27
CA ARG A 159 -4.28 0.79 -55.33
C ARG A 159 -3.42 0.74 -56.60
N LYS A 160 -2.08 0.75 -56.47
CA LYS A 160 -1.19 0.59 -57.63
C LYS A 160 -1.37 -0.77 -58.31
N GLN A 161 -1.44 -1.87 -57.54
CA GLN A 161 -1.62 -3.21 -58.09
C GLN A 161 -2.96 -3.36 -58.82
N ILE A 162 -4.05 -2.86 -58.25
CA ILE A 162 -5.38 -2.86 -58.88
C ILE A 162 -5.36 -2.03 -60.18
N VAL A 163 -4.75 -0.85 -60.17
CA VAL A 163 -4.65 -0.01 -61.38
C VAL A 163 -3.76 -0.64 -62.45
N THR A 164 -2.61 -1.23 -62.11
CA THR A 164 -1.75 -1.89 -63.11
C THR A 164 -2.38 -3.16 -63.65
N GLN A 165 -3.02 -3.99 -62.81
CA GLN A 165 -3.79 -5.15 -63.26
C GLN A 165 -4.92 -4.75 -64.19
N HIS A 166 -5.74 -3.77 -63.79
CA HIS A 166 -6.85 -3.30 -64.62
C HIS A 166 -6.37 -2.72 -65.97
N SER A 167 -5.26 -1.96 -65.99
CA SER A 167 -4.69 -1.47 -67.24
C SER A 167 -4.14 -2.60 -68.13
N ARG A 168 -3.66 -3.70 -67.54
CA ARG A 168 -3.22 -4.90 -68.28
C ARG A 168 -4.41 -5.67 -68.87
N GLU A 169 -5.46 -5.87 -68.09
CA GLU A 169 -6.71 -6.52 -68.53
C GLU A 169 -7.40 -5.72 -69.64
N VAL A 170 -7.45 -4.39 -69.52
CA VAL A 170 -7.97 -3.50 -70.59
C VAL A 170 -7.07 -3.52 -71.82
N GLY A 171 -5.75 -3.66 -71.66
CA GLY A 171 -4.82 -3.90 -72.77
C GLY A 171 -5.12 -5.21 -73.49
N GLU A 172 -5.14 -6.32 -72.76
CA GLU A 172 -5.44 -7.66 -73.29
C GLU A 172 -6.80 -7.72 -74.00
N LEU A 173 -7.84 -7.08 -73.45
CA LEU A 173 -9.15 -7.00 -74.10
C LEU A 173 -9.14 -6.17 -75.38
N ASN A 174 -8.40 -5.06 -75.43
CA ASN A 174 -8.23 -4.28 -76.67
C ASN A 174 -7.42 -5.05 -77.71
N ASP A 175 -6.35 -5.76 -77.32
CA ASP A 175 -5.55 -6.58 -78.23
C ASP A 175 -6.37 -7.73 -78.81
N ILE A 176 -7.24 -8.36 -78.01
CA ILE A 176 -8.20 -9.38 -78.48
C ILE A 176 -9.23 -8.75 -79.44
N MET A 177 -9.76 -7.57 -79.12
CA MET A 177 -10.72 -6.88 -79.99
C MET A 177 -10.09 -6.51 -81.34
N ASN A 178 -8.90 -5.92 -81.33
CA ASN A 178 -8.12 -5.60 -82.53
C ASN A 178 -7.83 -6.86 -83.37
N ALA A 179 -7.50 -7.99 -82.73
CA ALA A 179 -7.25 -9.26 -83.43
C ALA A 179 -8.53 -9.82 -84.08
N ILE A 180 -9.69 -9.70 -83.42
CA ILE A 180 -10.99 -10.09 -83.99
C ILE A 180 -11.38 -9.15 -85.14
N ASP A 181 -11.21 -7.84 -84.99
CA ASP A 181 -11.50 -6.86 -86.05
C ASP A 181 -10.62 -7.10 -87.29
N VAL A 182 -9.37 -7.53 -87.11
CA VAL A 182 -8.49 -7.99 -88.20
C VAL A 182 -8.98 -9.31 -88.81
N GLU A 183 -9.33 -10.32 -88.00
CA GLU A 183 -9.81 -11.61 -88.53
C GLU A 183 -11.12 -11.45 -89.32
N GLU A 184 -12.07 -10.65 -88.83
CA GLU A 184 -13.32 -10.36 -89.57
C GLU A 184 -13.06 -9.52 -90.84
N SER A 185 -12.10 -8.60 -90.82
CA SER A 185 -11.68 -7.83 -92.00
C SER A 185 -10.99 -8.70 -93.06
N GLU A 186 -10.12 -9.62 -92.64
CA GLU A 186 -9.50 -10.62 -93.53
C GLU A 186 -10.57 -11.56 -94.10
N ARG A 187 -11.50 -12.06 -93.26
CA ARG A 187 -12.60 -12.93 -93.71
C ARG A 187 -13.58 -12.22 -94.65
N GLU A 188 -13.82 -10.92 -94.48
CA GLU A 188 -14.59 -10.13 -95.45
C GLU A 188 -13.82 -9.94 -96.76
N ALA A 189 -12.50 -9.73 -96.71
CA ALA A 189 -11.65 -9.63 -97.90
C ALA A 189 -11.59 -10.97 -98.67
N GLU A 190 -11.43 -12.09 -97.98
CA GLU A 190 -11.52 -13.44 -98.55
C GLU A 190 -12.89 -13.67 -99.20
N ALA A 191 -14.00 -13.43 -98.48
CA ALA A 191 -15.34 -13.61 -99.02
C ALA A 191 -15.60 -12.73 -100.26
N ARG A 192 -15.12 -11.48 -100.27
CA ARG A 192 -15.17 -10.60 -101.45
C ARG A 192 -14.32 -11.15 -102.61
N GLN A 193 -13.13 -11.68 -102.32
CA GLN A 193 -12.23 -12.26 -103.32
C GLN A 193 -12.79 -13.56 -103.92
N GLU A 194 -13.38 -14.44 -103.11
CA GLU A 194 -14.13 -15.62 -103.58
C GLU A 194 -15.31 -15.20 -104.47
N HIS A 195 -16.05 -14.15 -104.09
CA HIS A 195 -17.18 -13.67 -104.87
C HIS A 195 -16.77 -13.13 -106.26
N GLU A 196 -15.61 -12.47 -106.34
CA GLU A 196 -15.05 -11.98 -107.61
C GLU A 196 -14.42 -13.12 -108.44
N GLN A 197 -13.76 -14.09 -107.80
CA GLN A 197 -13.30 -15.33 -108.47
C GLN A 197 -14.46 -16.12 -109.07
N LEU A 198 -15.55 -16.34 -108.32
CA LEU A 198 -16.75 -17.02 -108.82
C LEU A 198 -17.41 -16.24 -109.97
N ARG A 199 -17.43 -14.90 -109.89
CA ARG A 199 -17.91 -14.01 -110.96
C ARG A 199 -17.05 -14.11 -112.23
N GLU A 200 -15.73 -14.27 -112.08
CA GLU A 200 -14.81 -14.46 -113.19
C GLU A 200 -14.85 -15.90 -113.76
N GLU A 201 -14.98 -16.92 -112.92
CA GLU A 201 -15.26 -18.30 -113.35
C GLU A 201 -16.55 -18.40 -114.16
N ILE A 202 -17.64 -17.76 -113.72
CA ILE A 202 -18.90 -17.75 -114.47
C ILE A 202 -18.73 -17.01 -115.81
N ARG A 203 -17.95 -15.92 -115.84
CA ARG A 203 -17.64 -15.21 -117.08
C ARG A 203 -16.84 -16.09 -118.05
N ASN A 204 -15.86 -16.82 -117.53
CA ASN A 204 -15.02 -17.73 -118.33
C ASN A 204 -15.82 -18.95 -118.80
N LYS A 205 -16.66 -19.56 -117.95
CA LYS A 205 -17.59 -20.63 -118.35
C LYS A 205 -18.56 -20.17 -119.43
N ASN A 206 -19.12 -18.96 -119.32
CA ASN A 206 -19.97 -18.41 -120.38
C ASN A 206 -19.19 -18.18 -121.70
N LEU A 207 -17.92 -17.77 -121.64
CA LEU A 207 -17.05 -17.64 -122.82
C LEU A 207 -16.66 -19.01 -123.40
N GLU A 208 -16.41 -20.00 -122.56
CA GLU A 208 -16.18 -21.40 -122.94
C GLU A 208 -17.43 -22.01 -123.57
N GLU A 209 -18.62 -21.79 -123.00
CA GLU A 209 -19.91 -22.20 -123.58
C GLU A 209 -20.17 -21.51 -124.93
N ILE A 210 -19.86 -20.22 -125.09
CA ILE A 210 -19.93 -19.54 -126.39
C ILE A 210 -18.93 -20.12 -127.40
N ASN A 211 -17.71 -20.42 -126.98
CA ASN A 211 -16.69 -21.03 -127.84
C ASN A 211 -17.03 -22.48 -128.20
N VAL A 212 -17.57 -23.27 -127.27
CA VAL A 212 -18.08 -24.63 -127.50
C VAL A 212 -19.31 -24.57 -128.42
N LEU A 213 -20.24 -23.64 -128.20
CA LEU A 213 -21.39 -23.46 -129.09
C LEU A 213 -20.93 -23.12 -130.52
N ARG A 214 -19.95 -22.21 -130.65
CA ARG A 214 -19.31 -21.92 -131.94
C ARG A 214 -18.67 -23.18 -132.54
N ILE A 215 -17.88 -23.93 -131.78
CA ILE A 215 -17.27 -25.18 -132.26
C ILE A 215 -18.35 -26.20 -132.68
N THR A 216 -19.48 -26.31 -131.96
CA THR A 216 -20.58 -27.20 -132.35
C THR A 216 -21.37 -26.71 -133.57
N LEU A 217 -21.34 -25.41 -133.88
CA LEU A 217 -21.93 -24.87 -135.11
C LEU A 217 -20.97 -25.06 -136.29
N ASP A 218 -19.67 -24.81 -136.07
CA ASP A 218 -18.62 -25.09 -137.04
C ASP A 218 -18.58 -26.61 -137.37
N THR A 219 -18.67 -27.51 -136.37
CA THR A 219 -18.76 -28.96 -136.64
C THR A 219 -20.13 -29.42 -137.14
N GLN A 220 -21.23 -28.69 -136.90
CA GLN A 220 -22.51 -28.98 -137.59
C GLN A 220 -22.46 -28.62 -139.08
N ILE A 221 -21.60 -27.67 -139.47
CA ILE A 221 -21.31 -27.39 -140.89
C ILE A 221 -20.44 -28.53 -141.46
N GLU A 222 -19.38 -28.95 -140.76
CA GLU A 222 -18.56 -30.11 -141.16
C GLU A 222 -19.38 -31.42 -141.22
N ASP A 223 -20.32 -31.65 -140.29
CA ASP A 223 -21.23 -32.80 -140.29
C ASP A 223 -22.16 -32.78 -141.51
N LEU A 224 -22.65 -31.61 -141.93
CA LEU A 224 -23.49 -31.48 -143.14
C LEU A 224 -22.69 -31.79 -144.42
N GLU A 225 -21.40 -31.45 -144.46
CA GLU A 225 -20.49 -31.86 -145.54
C GLU A 225 -20.21 -33.38 -145.46
N GLN A 226 -19.90 -33.88 -144.27
CA GLN A 226 -19.63 -35.31 -144.01
C GLN A 226 -20.86 -36.20 -144.25
N MET A 227 -22.09 -35.70 -144.13
CA MET A 227 -23.29 -36.47 -144.45
C MET A 227 -23.36 -36.84 -145.95
N PHE A 228 -22.78 -36.05 -146.85
CA PHE A 228 -22.63 -36.43 -148.26
C PHE A 228 -21.61 -37.56 -148.45
N GLU A 229 -20.50 -37.58 -147.68
CA GLU A 229 -19.53 -38.68 -147.68
C GLU A 229 -20.05 -39.93 -146.93
N THR A 230 -20.90 -39.77 -145.92
CA THR A 230 -21.37 -40.88 -145.09
C THR A 230 -22.24 -41.87 -145.88
N ALA A 231 -22.95 -41.40 -146.91
CA ALA A 231 -23.64 -42.26 -147.87
C ALA A 231 -22.70 -43.18 -148.66
N HIS A 232 -21.44 -42.78 -148.87
CA HIS A 232 -20.38 -43.62 -149.43
C HIS A 232 -19.80 -44.58 -148.38
N TRP A 233 -19.67 -44.12 -147.12
CA TRP A 233 -19.05 -44.87 -146.03
C TRP A 233 -19.88 -46.05 -145.48
N GLN A 234 -21.22 -46.00 -145.58
CA GLN A 234 -22.10 -47.09 -145.09
C GLN A 234 -21.80 -48.47 -145.70
N TYR A 235 -21.14 -48.54 -146.86
CA TYR A 235 -20.69 -49.80 -147.47
C TYR A 235 -19.53 -50.47 -146.69
N LEU A 236 -18.79 -49.70 -145.88
CA LEU A 236 -17.63 -50.15 -145.09
C LEU A 236 -18.01 -50.61 -143.66
N GLN A 237 -19.21 -50.24 -143.21
CA GLN A 237 -19.63 -50.24 -141.81
C GLN A 237 -19.67 -51.62 -141.12
N ASN A 238 -19.74 -52.72 -141.88
CA ASN A 238 -19.74 -54.09 -141.34
C ASN A 238 -18.46 -54.49 -140.58
N THR A 239 -17.38 -53.70 -140.65
CA THR A 239 -16.12 -54.01 -139.96
C THR A 239 -16.06 -53.46 -138.52
N ASP A 240 -16.75 -52.35 -138.24
CA ASP A 240 -16.52 -51.56 -137.01
C ASP A 240 -17.28 -52.08 -135.77
N GLN A 241 -18.17 -53.07 -135.94
CA GLN A 241 -19.05 -53.55 -134.87
C GLN A 241 -18.25 -54.09 -133.65
N ARG A 242 -17.12 -54.78 -133.91
CA ARG A 242 -16.22 -55.30 -132.85
C ARG A 242 -15.43 -54.22 -132.11
N THR A 243 -15.23 -53.04 -132.69
CA THR A 243 -14.50 -51.94 -132.06
C THR A 243 -15.34 -51.23 -130.99
N THR A 244 -16.67 -51.36 -131.04
CA THR A 244 -17.60 -50.69 -130.11
C THR A 244 -17.68 -51.41 -128.75
N GLU A 245 -17.68 -52.74 -128.74
CA GLU A 245 -17.84 -53.55 -127.52
C GLU A 245 -16.69 -53.32 -126.54
N PHE A 246 -15.45 -53.35 -127.03
CA PHE A 246 -14.24 -53.08 -126.24
C PHE A 246 -14.24 -51.67 -125.62
N LYS A 247 -14.65 -50.65 -126.40
CA LYS A 247 -14.79 -49.26 -125.90
C LYS A 247 -15.80 -49.16 -124.74
N SER A 248 -16.85 -49.99 -124.72
CA SER A 248 -17.86 -49.99 -123.65
C SER A 248 -17.35 -50.57 -122.31
N LEU A 249 -16.47 -51.57 -122.36
CA LEU A 249 -15.86 -52.20 -121.18
C LEU A 249 -14.81 -51.28 -120.55
N THR A 250 -13.89 -50.73 -121.37
CA THR A 250 -12.86 -49.79 -120.90
C THR A 250 -13.44 -48.53 -120.28
N ARG A 251 -14.60 -48.05 -120.76
CA ARG A 251 -15.29 -46.89 -120.17
C ARG A 251 -15.84 -47.18 -118.77
N LYS A 252 -16.46 -48.34 -118.56
CA LYS A 252 -16.96 -48.78 -117.24
C LYS A 252 -15.83 -49.02 -116.25
N ASP A 253 -14.71 -49.57 -116.69
CA ASP A 253 -13.54 -49.81 -115.84
C ASP A 253 -12.91 -48.49 -115.35
N GLN A 254 -12.85 -47.46 -116.22
CA GLN A 254 -12.44 -46.11 -115.84
C GLN A 254 -13.44 -45.42 -114.91
N GLU A 255 -14.74 -45.63 -115.09
CA GLU A 255 -15.80 -45.09 -114.22
C GLU A 255 -15.73 -45.72 -112.82
N LEU A 256 -15.60 -47.05 -112.72
CA LEU A 256 -15.42 -47.77 -111.46
C LEU A 256 -14.11 -47.40 -110.77
N SER A 257 -13.00 -47.26 -111.51
CA SER A 257 -11.72 -46.80 -110.96
C SER A 257 -11.82 -45.42 -110.33
N LYS A 258 -12.49 -44.47 -110.99
CA LYS A 258 -12.77 -43.13 -110.45
C LYS A 258 -13.67 -43.17 -109.22
N GLU A 259 -14.68 -44.04 -109.20
CA GLU A 259 -15.56 -44.17 -108.03
C GLU A 259 -14.81 -44.76 -106.82
N ILE A 260 -13.97 -45.80 -107.04
CA ILE A 260 -13.09 -46.37 -106.01
C ILE A 260 -12.15 -45.30 -105.44
N GLU A 261 -11.52 -44.50 -106.30
CA GLU A 261 -10.65 -43.40 -105.86
C GLU A 261 -11.43 -42.36 -105.02
N GLN A 262 -12.66 -42.02 -105.41
CA GLN A 262 -13.53 -41.15 -104.61
C GLN A 262 -13.89 -41.77 -103.25
N LYS A 263 -14.12 -43.10 -103.17
CA LYS A 263 -14.34 -43.77 -101.87
C LYS A 263 -13.09 -43.70 -101.00
N ILE A 264 -11.90 -43.98 -101.55
CA ILE A 264 -10.62 -43.91 -100.83
C ILE A 264 -10.39 -42.49 -100.27
N ARG A 265 -10.46 -41.46 -101.14
CA ARG A 265 -10.37 -40.05 -100.73
C ARG A 265 -11.46 -39.62 -99.73
N LYS A 266 -12.55 -40.38 -99.56
CA LYS A 266 -13.58 -40.16 -98.52
C LYS A 266 -13.26 -40.91 -97.22
N ILE A 267 -12.70 -42.12 -97.31
CA ILE A 267 -12.17 -42.88 -96.17
C ILE A 267 -11.04 -42.10 -95.50
N ASP A 268 -10.09 -41.57 -96.25
CA ASP A 268 -8.94 -40.82 -95.69
C ASP A 268 -9.40 -39.57 -94.93
N ARG A 269 -10.35 -38.81 -95.49
CA ARG A 269 -10.96 -37.65 -94.81
C ARG A 269 -11.69 -38.04 -93.52
N LEU A 270 -12.40 -39.17 -93.52
CA LEU A 270 -13.06 -39.68 -92.31
C LEU A 270 -12.05 -40.21 -91.28
N GLN A 271 -10.96 -40.85 -91.70
CA GLN A 271 -9.88 -41.28 -90.80
C GLN A 271 -9.16 -40.09 -90.17
N SER A 272 -8.80 -39.07 -90.94
CA SER A 272 -8.18 -37.83 -90.43
C SER A 272 -9.11 -37.09 -89.45
N SER A 273 -10.41 -37.00 -89.75
CA SER A 273 -11.40 -36.44 -88.82
C SER A 273 -11.49 -37.25 -87.52
N LEU A 274 -11.55 -38.59 -87.62
CA LEU A 274 -11.59 -39.50 -86.47
C LEU A 274 -10.30 -39.43 -85.62
N GLN A 275 -9.14 -39.25 -86.25
CA GLN A 275 -7.87 -39.00 -85.55
C GLN A 275 -7.88 -37.64 -84.83
N HIS A 276 -8.36 -36.57 -85.47
CA HIS A 276 -8.53 -35.26 -84.84
C HIS A 276 -9.42 -35.33 -83.60
N TRP A 277 -10.59 -35.96 -83.70
CA TRP A 277 -11.49 -36.13 -82.55
C TRP A 277 -10.89 -37.00 -81.44
N ARG A 278 -10.16 -38.08 -81.77
CA ARG A 278 -9.40 -38.86 -80.77
C ARG A 278 -8.33 -38.01 -80.07
N MET A 279 -7.61 -37.16 -80.81
CA MET A 279 -6.63 -36.22 -80.24
C MET A 279 -7.30 -35.25 -79.28
N LYS A 280 -8.41 -34.61 -79.69
CA LYS A 280 -9.17 -33.66 -78.85
C LYS A 280 -9.75 -34.31 -77.59
N ILE A 281 -10.27 -35.53 -77.67
CA ILE A 281 -10.75 -36.27 -76.50
C ILE A 281 -9.59 -36.58 -75.54
N SER A 282 -8.46 -37.09 -76.05
CA SER A 282 -7.26 -37.37 -75.26
C SER A 282 -6.70 -36.12 -74.56
N GLN A 283 -6.67 -34.99 -75.28
CA GLN A 283 -6.27 -33.69 -74.74
C GLN A 283 -7.23 -33.22 -73.63
N ASN A 284 -8.54 -33.22 -73.88
CA ASN A 284 -9.54 -32.78 -72.90
C ASN A 284 -9.49 -33.61 -71.61
N VAL A 285 -9.33 -34.93 -71.71
CA VAL A 285 -9.15 -35.82 -70.55
C VAL A 285 -7.90 -35.46 -69.75
N LYS A 286 -6.76 -35.17 -70.40
CA LYS A 286 -5.53 -34.72 -69.72
C LYS A 286 -5.72 -33.37 -69.02
N GLU A 287 -6.30 -32.39 -69.69
CA GLU A 287 -6.56 -31.06 -69.12
C GLU A 287 -7.55 -31.10 -67.95
N CYS A 288 -8.57 -31.94 -68.04
CA CYS A 288 -9.54 -32.15 -66.95
C CYS A 288 -8.89 -32.87 -65.76
N ALA A 289 -8.09 -33.90 -66.00
CA ALA A 289 -7.33 -34.58 -64.96
C ALA A 289 -6.34 -33.63 -64.26
N GLN A 290 -5.61 -32.81 -65.01
CA GLN A 290 -4.67 -31.83 -64.44
C GLN A 290 -5.41 -30.77 -63.61
N ARG A 291 -6.49 -30.17 -64.13
CA ARG A 291 -7.31 -29.22 -63.37
C ARG A 291 -7.85 -29.83 -62.08
N ASN A 292 -8.30 -31.08 -62.11
CA ASN A 292 -8.77 -31.79 -60.92
C ASN A 292 -7.64 -32.11 -59.92
N SER A 293 -6.41 -32.37 -60.38
CA SER A 293 -5.23 -32.54 -59.50
C SER A 293 -4.91 -31.23 -58.78
N ASN A 294 -4.74 -30.14 -59.53
CA ASN A 294 -4.43 -28.82 -58.99
C ASN A 294 -5.47 -28.38 -57.94
N LEU A 295 -6.77 -28.47 -58.25
CA LEU A 295 -7.85 -28.13 -57.32
C LEU A 295 -7.87 -29.00 -56.05
N GLN A 296 -7.51 -30.28 -56.17
CA GLN A 296 -7.42 -31.18 -55.01
C GLN A 296 -6.16 -30.91 -54.17
N GLU A 297 -5.04 -30.50 -54.78
CA GLU A 297 -3.83 -30.04 -54.10
C GLU A 297 -4.07 -28.72 -53.34
N GLU A 298 -4.68 -27.71 -53.98
CA GLU A 298 -5.08 -26.45 -53.35
C GLU A 298 -6.02 -26.68 -52.16
N LYS A 299 -7.06 -27.50 -52.35
CA LYS A 299 -8.00 -27.90 -51.29
C LYS A 299 -7.30 -28.60 -50.12
N ASN A 300 -6.37 -29.52 -50.41
CA ASN A 300 -5.57 -30.20 -49.37
C ASN A 300 -4.67 -29.21 -48.62
N GLY A 301 -4.06 -28.25 -49.33
CA GLY A 301 -3.29 -27.15 -48.74
C GLY A 301 -4.14 -26.30 -47.80
N ILE A 302 -5.28 -25.78 -48.27
CA ILE A 302 -6.24 -25.01 -47.47
C ILE A 302 -6.70 -25.81 -46.24
N GLN A 303 -6.99 -27.10 -46.39
CA GLN A 303 -7.37 -27.98 -45.29
C GLN A 303 -6.23 -28.16 -44.27
N ALA A 304 -4.97 -28.26 -44.72
CA ALA A 304 -3.80 -28.29 -43.83
C ALA A 304 -3.58 -26.96 -43.10
N HIS A 305 -3.73 -25.82 -43.79
CA HIS A 305 -3.69 -24.49 -43.16
C HIS A 305 -4.79 -24.32 -42.11
N PHE A 306 -6.02 -24.77 -42.40
CA PHE A 306 -7.13 -24.75 -41.44
C PHE A 306 -6.85 -25.59 -40.19
N GLN A 307 -6.32 -26.81 -40.34
CA GLN A 307 -5.97 -27.66 -39.18
C GLN A 307 -4.82 -27.05 -38.36
N ASN A 308 -3.82 -26.47 -39.01
CA ASN A 308 -2.74 -25.74 -38.34
C ASN A 308 -3.25 -24.51 -37.58
N LEU A 309 -4.14 -23.71 -38.18
CA LEU A 309 -4.78 -22.57 -37.51
C LEU A 309 -5.64 -23.01 -36.33
N LYS A 310 -6.44 -24.08 -36.49
CA LYS A 310 -7.26 -24.67 -35.42
C LYS A 310 -6.41 -25.21 -34.27
N SER A 311 -5.25 -25.81 -34.57
CA SER A 311 -4.26 -26.23 -33.58
C SER A 311 -3.66 -25.04 -32.82
N ARG A 312 -3.25 -23.97 -33.52
CA ARG A 312 -2.75 -22.72 -32.90
C ARG A 312 -3.82 -22.05 -32.02
N MET A 313 -5.05 -21.93 -32.51
CA MET A 313 -6.21 -21.39 -31.79
C MET A 313 -6.48 -22.19 -30.50
N ASN A 314 -6.50 -23.52 -30.57
CA ASN A 314 -6.72 -24.38 -29.40
C ASN A 314 -5.58 -24.24 -28.38
N LYS A 315 -4.32 -24.22 -28.82
CA LYS A 315 -3.15 -24.00 -27.95
C LYS A 315 -3.24 -22.65 -27.24
N PHE A 316 -3.51 -21.57 -27.97
CA PHE A 316 -3.72 -20.23 -27.39
C PHE A 316 -4.82 -20.24 -26.33
N ARG A 317 -5.99 -20.83 -26.64
CA ARG A 317 -7.11 -20.94 -25.68
C ARG A 317 -6.74 -21.75 -24.43
N SER A 318 -5.95 -22.81 -24.55
CA SER A 318 -5.45 -23.55 -23.38
C SER A 318 -4.45 -22.74 -22.54
N THR A 319 -3.51 -22.03 -23.18
CA THR A 319 -2.52 -21.19 -22.48
C THR A 319 -3.19 -20.04 -21.73
N GLN A 320 -4.14 -19.34 -22.37
CA GLN A 320 -4.88 -18.25 -21.72
C GLN A 320 -5.78 -18.77 -20.58
N LYS A 321 -6.43 -19.93 -20.74
CA LYS A 321 -7.18 -20.57 -19.64
C LYS A 321 -6.26 -20.92 -18.46
N SER A 322 -5.06 -21.43 -18.73
CA SER A 322 -4.06 -21.73 -17.68
C SER A 322 -3.62 -20.46 -16.97
N ARG A 323 -3.16 -19.43 -17.72
CA ARG A 323 -2.71 -18.15 -17.19
C ARG A 323 -3.79 -17.44 -16.36
N LEU A 324 -5.05 -17.47 -16.81
CA LEU A 324 -6.18 -16.91 -16.06
C LEU A 324 -6.44 -17.71 -14.77
N SER A 325 -6.38 -19.05 -14.82
CA SER A 325 -6.55 -19.88 -13.61
C SER A 325 -5.43 -19.67 -12.60
N GLU A 326 -4.20 -19.45 -13.06
CA GLU A 326 -3.03 -19.20 -12.23
C GLU A 326 -3.08 -17.80 -11.60
N LEU A 327 -3.35 -16.76 -12.40
CA LEU A 327 -3.59 -15.41 -11.91
C LEU A 327 -4.73 -15.37 -10.88
N THR A 328 -5.83 -16.08 -11.13
CA THR A 328 -6.97 -16.15 -10.19
C THR A 328 -6.60 -16.87 -8.89
N LYS A 329 -5.80 -17.93 -8.94
CA LYS A 329 -5.28 -18.62 -7.74
C LYS A 329 -4.36 -17.71 -6.95
N ASN A 330 -3.41 -17.05 -7.60
CA ASN A 330 -2.41 -16.20 -6.95
C ASN A 330 -3.06 -14.95 -6.36
N ALA A 331 -3.99 -14.29 -7.08
CA ALA A 331 -4.75 -13.15 -6.57
C ALA A 331 -5.62 -13.52 -5.37
N ASN A 332 -6.32 -14.66 -5.39
CA ASN A 332 -7.10 -15.13 -4.24
C ASN A 332 -6.21 -15.57 -3.07
N GLY A 333 -5.05 -16.16 -3.33
CA GLY A 333 -4.04 -16.48 -2.31
C GLY A 333 -3.55 -15.24 -1.58
N SER A 334 -3.09 -14.22 -2.32
CA SER A 334 -2.69 -12.93 -1.76
C SER A 334 -3.84 -12.22 -1.04
N LYS A 335 -5.06 -12.27 -1.58
CA LYS A 335 -6.26 -11.69 -0.93
C LYS A 335 -6.58 -12.37 0.40
N ASN A 336 -6.47 -13.70 0.46
CA ASN A 336 -6.68 -14.45 1.71
C ASN A 336 -5.57 -14.13 2.72
N LEU A 337 -4.29 -14.16 2.33
CA LEU A 337 -3.17 -13.81 3.20
C LEU A 337 -3.24 -12.37 3.74
N LEU A 338 -3.72 -11.42 2.93
CA LEU A 338 -4.00 -10.05 3.38
C LEU A 338 -5.17 -10.01 4.35
N LYS A 339 -6.25 -10.75 4.09
CA LYS A 339 -7.38 -10.86 5.00
C LYS A 339 -6.97 -11.49 6.34
N ASP A 340 -6.21 -12.57 6.34
CA ASP A 340 -5.72 -13.23 7.56
C ASP A 340 -4.88 -12.27 8.41
N LYS A 341 -4.08 -11.39 7.77
CA LYS A 341 -3.35 -10.30 8.43
C LYS A 341 -4.30 -9.21 8.99
N CYS A 342 -5.35 -8.83 8.27
CA CYS A 342 -6.37 -7.91 8.77
C CYS A 342 -7.14 -8.50 9.96
N ASP A 343 -7.60 -9.75 9.88
CA ASP A 343 -8.32 -10.47 10.93
C ASP A 343 -7.43 -10.65 12.19
N LEU A 344 -6.11 -10.78 12.02
CA LEU A 344 -5.12 -10.77 13.10
C LEU A 344 -4.92 -9.35 13.70
N ALA A 345 -4.77 -8.32 12.87
CA ALA A 345 -4.61 -6.94 13.33
C ALA A 345 -5.86 -6.45 14.08
N GLU A 346 -7.06 -6.75 13.57
CA GLU A 346 -8.33 -6.51 14.27
C GLU A 346 -8.37 -7.21 15.62
N ARG A 347 -7.86 -8.45 15.73
CA ARG A 347 -7.80 -9.18 17.00
C ARG A 347 -6.85 -8.52 17.99
N ILE A 348 -5.68 -8.07 17.54
CA ILE A 348 -4.72 -7.34 18.37
C ILE A 348 -5.34 -6.02 18.87
N LEU A 349 -6.02 -5.26 18.00
CA LEU A 349 -6.70 -4.01 18.37
C LEU A 349 -7.87 -4.23 19.33
N LYS A 350 -8.69 -5.27 19.13
CA LYS A 350 -9.80 -5.61 20.04
C LYS A 350 -9.29 -6.07 21.41
N LEU A 351 -8.16 -6.77 21.46
CA LEU A 351 -7.49 -7.15 22.71
C LEU A 351 -6.83 -5.96 23.41
N SER A 352 -6.21 -5.03 22.67
CA SER A 352 -5.62 -3.83 23.27
C SER A 352 -6.68 -2.83 23.75
N GLU A 353 -7.82 -2.70 23.06
CA GLU A 353 -8.98 -1.94 23.55
C GLU A 353 -9.57 -2.56 24.83
N LEU A 354 -9.66 -3.89 24.90
CA LEU A 354 -10.13 -4.60 26.09
C LEU A 354 -9.16 -4.45 27.26
N GLY A 355 -7.85 -4.59 27.03
CA GLY A 355 -6.81 -4.29 28.02
C GLY A 355 -6.88 -2.84 28.50
N ARG A 356 -7.01 -1.88 27.58
CA ARG A 356 -7.11 -0.45 27.90
C ARG A 356 -8.36 -0.09 28.71
N LYS A 357 -9.40 -0.93 28.76
CA LYS A 357 -10.52 -0.70 29.71
C LYS A 357 -10.08 -0.87 31.16
N MET A 358 -9.23 -1.86 31.45
CA MET A 358 -8.73 -2.21 32.78
C MET A 358 -7.60 -1.28 33.28
N GLU A 359 -6.92 -0.58 32.40
CA GLU A 359 -5.82 0.37 32.75
C GLU A 359 -6.31 1.53 33.64
N THR A 360 -5.43 2.07 34.49
CA THR A 360 -5.73 3.28 35.28
C THR A 360 -5.80 4.54 34.41
N GLU A 361 -6.40 5.62 34.92
CA GLU A 361 -6.42 6.91 34.21
C GLU A 361 -5.01 7.45 33.95
N GLN A 362 -4.08 7.24 34.88
CA GLN A 362 -2.66 7.60 34.72
C GLN A 362 -2.03 6.84 33.53
N GLU A 363 -2.27 5.54 33.41
CA GLU A 363 -1.72 4.73 32.30
C GLU A 363 -2.42 4.96 30.96
N LYS A 364 -3.66 5.48 30.99
CA LYS A 364 -4.39 5.90 29.80
C LYS A 364 -3.86 7.22 29.21
N VAL A 365 -3.28 8.08 30.05
CA VAL A 365 -2.75 9.42 29.71
C VAL A 365 -1.22 9.42 29.52
N THR A 366 -0.47 8.72 30.39
CA THR A 366 0.97 8.46 30.24
C THR A 366 1.22 6.93 30.23
N PRO A 367 1.06 6.26 29.07
CA PRO A 367 1.22 4.81 28.95
C PRO A 367 2.65 4.31 29.13
N PHE A 368 3.63 5.20 28.95
CA PHE A 368 5.05 4.92 29.04
C PHE A 368 5.64 5.77 30.17
N TYR A 369 6.31 5.12 31.11
CA TYR A 369 6.91 5.79 32.26
C TYR A 369 8.37 6.09 31.97
N VAL A 370 8.76 7.37 32.02
CA VAL A 370 10.17 7.78 32.02
C VAL A 370 10.72 7.56 33.43
N SER A 371 11.28 6.38 33.67
CA SER A 371 12.00 6.10 34.90
C SER A 371 13.28 6.94 34.93
N SER A 372 13.43 7.79 35.94
CA SER A 372 14.64 8.58 36.14
C SER A 372 15.90 7.73 36.34
N VAL A 373 15.73 6.46 36.72
CA VAL A 373 16.82 5.47 36.84
C VAL A 373 17.13 4.82 35.49
N GLU A 374 16.14 4.61 34.61
CA GLU A 374 16.40 4.09 33.25
C GLU A 374 17.22 5.07 32.43
N GLY A 375 16.99 6.39 32.57
CA GLY A 375 17.79 7.42 31.89
C GLY A 375 19.27 7.47 32.33
N GLU A 376 19.64 6.79 33.41
CA GLU A 376 21.04 6.54 33.80
C GLU A 376 21.52 5.16 33.34
N ILE A 377 20.69 4.12 33.43
CA ILE A 377 21.01 2.76 32.96
C ILE A 377 21.21 2.72 31.44
N GLU A 378 20.37 3.38 30.66
CA GLU A 378 20.48 3.47 29.20
C GLU A 378 21.78 4.18 28.81
N LYS A 379 22.14 5.28 29.49
CA LYS A 379 23.45 5.96 29.28
C LYS A 379 24.64 5.10 29.71
N GLN A 380 24.51 4.32 30.78
CA GLN A 380 25.56 3.38 31.20
C GLN A 380 25.71 2.21 30.21
N ALA A 381 24.61 1.72 29.64
CA ALA A 381 24.59 0.69 28.60
C ALA A 381 25.16 1.20 27.27
N GLU A 382 24.80 2.41 26.84
CA GLU A 382 25.41 3.08 25.69
C GLU A 382 26.92 3.30 25.91
N ALA A 383 27.33 3.76 27.09
CA ALA A 383 28.75 3.93 27.43
C ALA A 383 29.51 2.59 27.49
N MET A 384 28.88 1.50 27.92
CA MET A 384 29.46 0.15 27.82
C MET A 384 29.55 -0.32 26.36
N MET A 385 28.53 -0.10 25.53
CA MET A 385 28.57 -0.42 24.09
C MET A 385 29.61 0.40 23.32
N GLN A 386 29.83 1.66 23.69
CA GLN A 386 30.87 2.51 23.10
C GLN A 386 32.26 1.99 23.49
N LYS A 387 32.52 1.72 24.78
CA LYS A 387 33.78 1.11 25.22
C LYS A 387 34.04 -0.26 24.58
N ALA A 388 33.02 -1.09 24.42
CA ALA A 388 33.11 -2.37 23.72
C ALA A 388 33.35 -2.24 22.20
N LYS A 389 33.19 -1.05 21.60
CA LYS A 389 33.61 -0.74 20.23
C LYS A 389 35.03 -0.15 20.15
N GLU A 390 35.51 0.47 21.23
CA GLU A 390 36.86 1.05 21.30
C GLU A 390 37.91 0.01 21.71
N GLU A 391 37.58 -0.93 22.61
CA GLU A 391 38.47 -2.00 23.08
C GLU A 391 38.38 -3.30 22.23
N GLY A 392 38.52 -3.12 20.91
CA GLY A 392 39.15 -4.06 19.98
C GLY A 392 38.69 -5.53 19.88
N GLU A 393 37.77 -5.80 18.96
CA GLU A 393 37.99 -6.80 17.87
C GLU A 393 36.96 -6.64 16.74
N PRO A 394 37.34 -6.81 15.45
CA PRO A 394 36.40 -6.75 14.31
C PRO A 394 35.61 -8.07 14.19
N SER A 395 34.83 -8.38 15.22
CA SER A 395 33.94 -9.54 15.22
C SER A 395 32.90 -9.40 14.10
N LYS A 396 32.78 -10.44 13.26
CA LYS A 396 31.82 -10.50 12.15
C LYS A 396 30.41 -10.81 12.64
N ALA A 397 29.87 -9.97 13.52
CA ALA A 397 28.43 -9.87 13.69
C ALA A 397 27.85 -9.35 12.36
N GLY A 398 26.94 -10.13 11.76
CA GLY A 398 26.42 -9.81 10.42
C GLY A 398 25.68 -8.48 10.41
N GLY A 399 26.02 -7.60 9.47
CA GLY A 399 25.25 -6.39 9.20
C GLY A 399 23.87 -6.76 8.66
N ASP A 400 22.89 -6.81 9.55
CA ASP A 400 21.46 -6.74 9.21
C ASP A 400 20.98 -5.29 9.35
N ASP A 401 21.83 -4.34 8.94
CA ASP A 401 21.46 -2.99 8.50
C ASP A 401 20.61 -3.12 7.23
N VAL A 402 19.42 -3.70 7.39
CA VAL A 402 18.47 -3.89 6.29
C VAL A 402 18.06 -2.52 5.80
N GLU A 403 18.43 -2.21 4.55
CA GLU A 403 17.92 -1.05 3.83
C GLU A 403 16.40 -1.00 4.02
N VAL A 404 15.92 0.07 4.68
CA VAL A 404 14.51 0.22 5.08
C VAL A 404 13.69 0.57 3.85
N THR A 405 13.50 -0.43 2.99
CA THR A 405 12.62 -0.41 1.84
C THR A 405 11.20 -0.03 2.31
N PRO A 406 10.47 0.89 1.64
CA PRO A 406 9.19 1.44 2.11
C PRO A 406 8.02 0.46 2.31
N LEU A 407 8.24 -0.85 2.19
CA LEU A 407 7.26 -1.91 2.39
C LEU A 407 7.48 -2.72 3.68
N HIS A 408 8.55 -2.47 4.43
CA HIS A 408 8.78 -3.08 5.75
C HIS A 408 8.24 -2.20 6.87
N SER A 409 7.60 -2.82 7.87
CA SER A 409 7.17 -2.14 9.09
C SER A 409 8.38 -1.75 9.95
N SER A 410 8.69 -0.46 10.01
CA SER A 410 9.71 0.10 10.89
C SER A 410 9.07 0.86 12.05
N ALA A 411 9.44 0.49 13.28
CA ALA A 411 9.30 1.37 14.43
C ALA A 411 10.44 2.43 14.42
N TRP A 412 10.15 3.62 14.93
CA TRP A 412 11.07 4.76 14.95
C TRP A 412 11.27 5.24 16.39
N SER A 413 12.47 5.68 16.73
CA SER A 413 12.79 6.28 18.02
C SER A 413 12.29 7.73 18.08
N GLU A 414 12.17 8.27 19.29
CA GLU A 414 11.97 9.72 19.53
C GLU A 414 13.09 10.58 18.91
N THR A 415 14.24 9.97 18.62
CA THR A 415 15.40 10.56 17.93
C THR A 415 15.41 10.34 16.41
N GLY A 416 14.29 9.91 15.81
CA GLY A 416 14.13 9.78 14.35
C GLY A 416 14.92 8.65 13.70
N LYS A 417 15.40 7.66 14.48
CA LYS A 417 16.19 6.53 13.98
C LYS A 417 15.31 5.27 13.86
N PRO A 418 15.54 4.38 12.87
CA PRO A 418 14.86 3.09 12.82
C PRO A 418 15.27 2.25 14.03
N VAL A 419 14.27 1.74 14.76
CA VAL A 419 14.46 0.86 15.93
C VAL A 419 14.78 -0.55 15.43
N GLY A 420 15.70 -1.25 16.10
CA GLY A 420 16.01 -2.64 15.75
C GLY A 420 14.78 -3.56 15.88
N LYS A 421 14.68 -4.59 15.03
CA LYS A 421 13.55 -5.54 14.99
C LYS A 421 13.23 -6.14 16.37
N TRP A 422 14.26 -6.41 17.18
CA TRP A 422 14.15 -6.96 18.54
C TRP A 422 13.60 -5.98 19.57
N ASN A 423 13.82 -4.68 19.38
CA ASN A 423 13.46 -3.60 20.29
C ASN A 423 12.05 -3.01 20.03
N HIS A 424 11.34 -3.51 19.02
CA HIS A 424 10.02 -3.02 18.61
C HIS A 424 8.93 -3.14 19.70
N LEU A 425 9.15 -3.92 20.76
CA LEU A 425 8.20 -4.10 21.87
C LEU A 425 8.70 -3.53 23.21
N ASP A 426 9.82 -2.82 23.24
CA ASP A 426 10.44 -2.37 24.52
C ASP A 426 9.48 -1.47 25.32
N GLN A 427 8.76 -0.56 24.66
CA GLN A 427 7.72 0.27 25.28
C GLN A 427 6.53 -0.55 25.82
N PHE A 428 6.15 -1.63 25.14
CA PHE A 428 5.12 -2.56 25.62
C PHE A 428 5.60 -3.32 26.86
N TRP A 429 6.86 -3.77 26.88
CA TRP A 429 7.45 -4.44 28.04
C TRP A 429 7.63 -3.49 29.23
N LYS A 430 8.05 -2.24 29.03
CA LYS A 430 8.07 -1.21 30.10
C LYS A 430 6.69 -1.04 30.72
N LYS A 431 5.62 -0.98 29.91
CA LYS A 431 4.23 -0.91 30.41
C LYS A 431 3.79 -2.18 31.15
N TYR A 432 4.05 -3.36 30.58
CA TYR A 432 3.72 -4.65 31.19
C TYR A 432 4.42 -4.83 32.56
N ASN A 433 5.71 -4.49 32.63
CA ASN A 433 6.51 -4.60 33.85
C ASN A 433 6.00 -3.65 34.95
N LYS A 434 5.52 -2.44 34.60
CA LYS A 434 4.86 -1.55 35.57
C LYS A 434 3.61 -2.20 36.16
N VAL A 435 2.69 -2.69 35.32
CA VAL A 435 1.45 -3.34 35.76
C VAL A 435 1.73 -4.58 36.62
N LEU A 436 2.80 -5.33 36.30
CA LEU A 436 3.26 -6.46 37.11
C LEU A 436 3.79 -6.04 38.49
N LEU A 437 4.55 -4.94 38.58
CA LEU A 437 5.01 -4.38 39.86
C LEU A 437 3.85 -3.87 40.72
N ASP A 438 2.89 -3.17 40.10
CA ASP A 438 1.70 -2.67 40.79
C ASP A 438 0.80 -3.83 41.29
N ALA A 439 0.66 -4.90 40.50
CA ALA A 439 -0.05 -6.12 40.92
C ALA A 439 0.64 -6.81 42.12
N LEU A 440 1.97 -6.95 42.10
CA LEU A 440 2.75 -7.52 43.21
C LEU A 440 2.69 -6.63 44.47
N ALA A 441 2.59 -5.30 44.31
CA ALA A 441 2.38 -4.38 45.43
C ALA A 441 0.99 -4.55 46.05
N ILE A 442 -0.05 -4.72 45.23
CA ILE A 442 -1.42 -5.00 45.69
C ILE A 442 -1.50 -6.33 46.42
N GLU A 443 -0.94 -7.41 45.86
CA GLU A 443 -0.92 -8.74 46.49
C GLU A 443 -0.24 -8.72 47.86
N LYS A 444 0.88 -7.99 47.99
CA LYS A 444 1.62 -7.82 49.24
C LYS A 444 0.85 -7.01 50.30
N GLU A 445 0.12 -5.96 49.90
CA GLU A 445 -0.76 -5.23 50.80
C GLU A 445 -2.03 -6.02 51.16
N GLU A 446 -2.56 -6.85 50.25
CA GLU A 446 -3.65 -7.78 50.56
C GLU A 446 -3.19 -8.85 51.58
N GLU A 447 -2.00 -9.41 51.42
CA GLU A 447 -1.37 -10.29 52.42
C GLU A 447 -1.23 -9.62 53.79
N LYS A 448 -0.83 -8.35 53.82
CA LYS A 448 -0.65 -7.55 55.03
C LYS A 448 -1.99 -7.27 55.71
N LEU A 449 -2.99 -6.81 54.95
CA LEU A 449 -4.35 -6.58 55.45
C LEU A 449 -5.03 -7.88 55.91
N LYS A 450 -4.76 -9.03 55.26
CA LYS A 450 -5.22 -10.35 55.74
C LYS A 450 -4.60 -10.71 57.10
N LYS A 451 -3.31 -10.43 57.31
CA LYS A 451 -2.62 -10.65 58.58
C LYS A 451 -3.12 -9.70 59.67
N GLU A 452 -3.21 -8.40 59.39
CA GLU A 452 -3.77 -7.40 60.31
C GLU A 452 -5.23 -7.70 60.68
N ASN A 453 -6.05 -8.17 59.74
CA ASN A 453 -7.43 -8.59 60.01
C ASN A 453 -7.49 -9.89 60.85
N ALA A 454 -6.58 -10.84 60.63
CA ALA A 454 -6.46 -12.03 61.48
C ALA A 454 -6.00 -11.68 62.91
N ASP A 455 -4.99 -10.82 63.05
CA ASP A 455 -4.50 -10.30 64.32
C ASP A 455 -5.62 -9.54 65.07
N LEU A 456 -6.39 -8.70 64.36
CA LEU A 456 -7.56 -8.00 64.92
C LEU A 456 -8.68 -8.96 65.31
N GLN A 457 -8.95 -10.01 64.55
CA GLN A 457 -9.92 -11.05 64.92
C GLN A 457 -9.46 -11.84 66.14
N GLU A 458 -8.16 -12.12 66.30
CA GLU A 458 -7.62 -12.74 67.51
C GLU A 458 -7.75 -11.82 68.71
N ILE A 459 -7.38 -10.54 68.59
CA ILE A 459 -7.55 -9.53 69.65
C ILE A 459 -9.03 -9.37 70.02
N LEU A 460 -9.94 -9.38 69.04
CA LEU A 460 -11.39 -9.31 69.27
C LEU A 460 -11.91 -10.57 69.98
N LYS A 461 -11.42 -11.77 69.62
CA LYS A 461 -11.71 -13.00 70.38
C LYS A 461 -11.17 -12.91 71.79
N GLN A 462 -9.92 -12.49 71.99
CA GLN A 462 -9.32 -12.31 73.33
C GLN A 462 -10.11 -11.29 74.19
N TYR A 463 -10.66 -10.24 73.56
CA TYR A 463 -11.53 -9.26 74.24
C TYR A 463 -12.88 -9.85 74.64
N PHE A 464 -13.54 -10.60 73.75
CA PHE A 464 -14.79 -11.31 74.09
C PHE A 464 -14.56 -12.42 75.12
N ASP A 465 -13.49 -13.20 75.02
CA ASP A 465 -13.05 -14.19 76.01
C ASP A 465 -12.67 -13.54 77.35
N GLY A 466 -12.29 -12.26 77.37
CA GLY A 466 -12.05 -11.48 78.58
C GLY A 466 -13.30 -10.92 79.26
N ILE A 467 -14.46 -10.96 78.59
CA ILE A 467 -15.75 -10.40 79.06
C ILE A 467 -16.79 -11.51 79.28
N SER A 468 -16.79 -12.55 78.45
CA SER A 468 -17.67 -13.71 78.53
C SER A 468 -16.98 -14.87 79.25
N VAL A 469 -17.65 -15.47 80.23
CA VAL A 469 -17.15 -16.67 80.91
C VAL A 469 -17.45 -17.91 80.07
N ASN A 470 -16.63 -18.13 79.04
CA ASN A 470 -16.69 -19.30 78.16
C ASN A 470 -15.79 -20.44 78.68
N ASP A 471 -16.12 -21.68 78.34
CA ASP A 471 -15.40 -22.87 78.83
C ASP A 471 -13.93 -22.94 78.31
N GLU A 472 -13.68 -22.44 77.09
CA GLU A 472 -12.33 -22.22 76.54
C GLU A 472 -11.47 -21.27 77.40
N VAL A 473 -12.09 -20.34 78.14
CA VAL A 473 -11.40 -19.34 78.96
C VAL A 473 -11.03 -19.94 80.31
N LEU A 474 -11.90 -20.79 80.87
CA LEU A 474 -11.65 -21.50 82.13
C LEU A 474 -10.51 -22.52 82.03
N GLN A 475 -10.28 -23.09 80.84
CA GLN A 475 -9.18 -24.03 80.58
C GLN A 475 -7.83 -23.35 80.30
N LYS A 476 -7.82 -22.05 79.96
CA LYS A 476 -6.60 -21.27 79.68
C LYS A 476 -6.19 -20.46 80.92
N ALA A 477 -4.93 -20.03 80.98
CA ALA A 477 -4.43 -19.19 82.07
C ALA A 477 -5.14 -17.82 82.06
N ASN A 478 -6.02 -17.59 83.03
CA ASN A 478 -6.96 -16.48 83.06
C ASN A 478 -6.85 -15.67 84.38
N PRO A 479 -7.40 -14.44 84.45
CA PRO A 479 -7.44 -13.65 85.69
C PRO A 479 -8.58 -14.07 86.64
N LEU A 480 -9.47 -14.98 86.21
CA LEU A 480 -10.66 -15.39 86.97
C LEU A 480 -10.37 -16.50 87.99
N PHE A 481 -9.32 -17.31 87.78
CA PHE A 481 -9.00 -18.46 88.63
C PHE A 481 -7.48 -18.61 88.86
N VAL A 482 -6.95 -17.77 89.76
CA VAL A 482 -5.49 -17.65 89.99
C VAL A 482 -4.95 -18.78 90.87
N THR A 483 -4.40 -19.82 90.26
CA THR A 483 -3.59 -20.82 90.97
C THR A 483 -2.14 -20.36 91.16
N ASN A 484 -1.58 -20.51 92.36
CA ASN A 484 -0.15 -20.30 92.67
C ASN A 484 0.41 -18.89 92.36
N PHE A 485 -0.33 -17.83 92.69
CA PHE A 485 0.10 -16.41 92.66
C PHE A 485 0.59 -15.83 91.31
N LYS A 486 0.58 -16.59 90.20
CA LYS A 486 1.08 -16.15 88.89
C LYS A 486 0.06 -15.29 88.12
N VAL A 487 -0.24 -14.11 88.67
CA VAL A 487 -0.99 -13.06 87.97
C VAL A 487 -0.07 -12.37 86.98
N ASN A 488 -0.04 -12.86 85.74
CA ASN A 488 0.70 -12.22 84.63
C ASN A 488 -0.04 -10.98 84.08
N LEU A 489 -0.41 -10.04 84.95
CA LEU A 489 -0.71 -8.68 84.51
C LEU A 489 0.59 -8.08 83.96
N ASN A 490 0.50 -7.43 82.80
CA ASN A 490 1.62 -6.86 82.05
C ASN A 490 2.68 -7.88 81.59
N LYS A 491 2.36 -8.63 80.52
CA LYS A 491 3.27 -8.48 79.36
C LYS A 491 3.11 -7.02 78.88
N PRO A 492 4.18 -6.24 78.66
CA PRO A 492 4.04 -5.03 77.84
C PRO A 492 3.49 -5.45 76.48
N MET A 493 2.80 -4.53 75.78
CA MET A 493 2.40 -4.81 74.39
C MET A 493 3.61 -5.33 73.61
N ALA A 494 3.40 -6.34 72.78
CA ALA A 494 4.37 -6.74 71.79
C ALA A 494 4.44 -5.66 70.70
N VAL A 495 5.02 -4.50 71.03
CA VAL A 495 5.67 -3.64 70.05
C VAL A 495 6.66 -4.56 69.36
N ARG A 496 6.29 -4.98 68.15
CA ARG A 496 7.08 -5.83 67.29
C ARG A 496 8.35 -5.06 66.97
N ARG A 497 9.36 -5.20 67.83
CA ARG A 497 10.71 -4.73 67.58
C ARG A 497 11.10 -5.41 66.28
N GLU A 498 11.15 -4.63 65.21
CA GLU A 498 11.51 -5.17 63.91
C GLU A 498 12.87 -5.83 64.09
N GLU A 499 12.90 -7.15 63.88
CA GLU A 499 14.17 -7.83 63.66
C GLU A 499 14.74 -7.16 62.43
N THR A 500 15.77 -6.35 62.64
CA THR A 500 16.50 -5.68 61.58
C THR A 500 17.12 -6.77 60.73
N LYS A 501 16.39 -7.21 59.70
CA LYS A 501 16.93 -7.99 58.59
C LYS A 501 18.23 -7.30 58.21
N ASN A 502 19.30 -8.07 58.09
CA ASN A 502 20.60 -7.55 57.68
C ASN A 502 20.45 -6.97 56.27
N MET A 503 20.14 -5.67 56.20
CA MET A 503 20.29 -4.89 54.98
C MET A 503 21.77 -4.83 54.69
N THR A 504 22.18 -5.57 53.66
CA THR A 504 23.47 -5.37 53.00
C THR A 504 23.46 -3.98 52.38
N PHE A 505 23.90 -2.99 53.15
CA PHE A 505 24.31 -1.70 52.60
C PHE A 505 25.51 -1.94 51.68
N VAL A 506 25.29 -1.83 50.37
CA VAL A 506 26.37 -1.71 49.40
C VAL A 506 26.81 -0.26 49.41
N GLU A 507 27.80 0.07 50.25
CA GLU A 507 28.45 1.37 50.21
C GLU A 507 29.25 1.52 48.91
N ALA A 508 28.62 2.13 47.90
CA ALA A 508 29.24 2.46 46.62
C ALA A 508 30.23 3.63 46.76
N ASN A 509 31.29 3.49 47.56
CA ASN A 509 32.38 4.46 47.65
C ASN A 509 33.73 3.88 48.12
N ALA A 510 34.11 2.72 47.58
CA ALA A 510 35.46 2.19 47.72
C ALA A 510 36.44 2.93 46.76
N VAL A 511 36.97 4.08 47.19
CA VAL A 511 38.03 4.80 46.46
C VAL A 511 39.34 4.01 46.57
N VAL A 512 39.57 3.12 45.61
CA VAL A 512 40.83 2.35 45.49
C VAL A 512 41.95 3.28 45.02
N ASN A 513 42.62 3.91 45.98
CA ASN A 513 43.75 4.80 45.74
C ASN A 513 44.98 3.98 45.28
N GLN A 514 45.14 3.81 43.96
CA GLN A 514 46.23 3.04 43.37
C GLN A 514 47.60 3.70 43.62
N GLN A 515 48.46 3.07 44.43
CA GLN A 515 49.90 3.36 44.38
C GLN A 515 50.79 2.09 44.36
N LYS A 516 51.21 1.79 43.13
CA LYS A 516 52.63 1.61 42.73
C LYS A 516 53.38 0.29 42.96
N MET A 517 54.07 -0.08 41.87
CA MET A 517 55.27 -0.92 41.73
C MET A 517 55.12 -2.44 41.90
N GLY A 518 55.23 -3.14 40.76
CA GLY A 518 55.26 -4.60 40.65
C GLY A 518 55.79 -5.07 39.29
N THR A 519 56.88 -4.47 38.81
CA THR A 519 57.49 -4.81 37.52
C THR A 519 58.13 -6.20 37.55
N MET A 520 57.60 -7.14 36.76
CA MET A 520 58.34 -8.32 36.30
C MET A 520 58.07 -8.56 34.82
N LEU A 521 59.14 -8.47 34.03
CA LEU A 521 59.23 -8.99 32.66
C LEU A 521 59.96 -10.33 32.70
N ASN A 522 59.86 -11.07 31.59
CA ASN A 522 60.28 -12.46 31.40
C ASN A 522 59.31 -13.49 32.03
N ARG A 523 59.00 -14.60 31.38
CA ARG A 523 59.69 -15.21 30.22
C ARG A 523 58.70 -15.75 29.18
#